data_AF-A0A935SSU4-F1
#
_entry.id   AF-A0A935SSU4-F1
#
_cell.length_a   1.000
_cell.length_b   1.000
_cell.length_c   1.000
_cell.angle_alpha   90.00
_cell.angle_beta   90.00
_cell.angle_gamma   90.00
#
_symmetry.space_group_name_H-M   'P 1'
#
loop_
_entity.id
_entity.type
_entity.pdbx_description
1 polymer ?
#
loop_
_entity_poly.entity_id
_entity_poly.type
_entity_poly.pdbx_seq_one_letter_code
_entity_poly.pdbx_strand_id
1 'polypeptide(L)'
;MSDNHNDHQHMNIPKYIGVFLILFVGTIITYYVALTDLDGKFFPGANTLVALFIAFFKMTCVMLFFMHVYWSPKLIKLSAVASFFWLAIMFAYTMQDYFTRGTGVFGQ
;
A
#
# COMPACT_ATOMS: atom_id res chain seq x y z
N MET A 1 -14.61 -49.05 -17.54
CA MET A 1 -14.89 -47.63 -17.85
C MET A 1 -14.01 -46.84 -16.89
N SER A 2 -12.92 -46.25 -17.38
CA SER A 2 -11.86 -45.63 -16.59
C SER A 2 -12.08 -44.13 -16.39
N ASP A 3 -12.00 -43.70 -15.14
CA ASP A 3 -12.10 -42.35 -14.63
C ASP A 3 -11.31 -41.31 -15.45
N ASN A 4 -12.00 -40.28 -15.94
CA ASN A 4 -11.41 -39.09 -16.58
C ASN A 4 -12.17 -37.83 -16.15
N HIS A 5 -12.11 -37.51 -14.86
CA HIS A 5 -12.52 -36.19 -14.35
C HIS A 5 -11.30 -35.41 -13.88
N ASN A 6 -10.47 -34.99 -14.84
CA ASN A 6 -9.48 -33.96 -14.64
C ASN A 6 -10.04 -32.66 -15.23
N ASP A 7 -11.00 -32.05 -14.53
CA ASP A 7 -11.43 -30.68 -14.81
C ASP A 7 -10.33 -29.72 -14.35
N HIS A 8 -9.34 -29.55 -15.21
CA HIS A 8 -8.32 -28.52 -15.07
C HIS A 8 -9.01 -27.15 -15.17
N GLN A 9 -9.39 -26.58 -14.02
CA GLN A 9 -9.81 -25.19 -13.91
C GLN A 9 -8.68 -24.26 -14.38
N HIS A 10 -8.63 -23.98 -15.67
CA HIS A 10 -7.76 -22.99 -16.27
C HIS A 10 -8.24 -21.60 -15.82
N MET A 11 -7.76 -21.15 -14.66
CA MET A 11 -7.92 -19.77 -14.21
C MET A 11 -7.43 -18.81 -15.29
N ASN A 12 -8.32 -17.90 -15.70
CA ASN A 12 -8.16 -17.04 -16.85
C ASN A 12 -6.92 -16.13 -16.73
N ILE A 13 -5.85 -16.53 -17.43
CA ILE A 13 -4.59 -15.80 -17.68
C ILE A 13 -4.75 -14.29 -17.96
N PRO A 14 -5.76 -13.79 -18.71
CA PRO A 14 -5.87 -12.36 -19.01
C PRO A 14 -6.01 -11.44 -17.79
N LYS A 15 -6.57 -11.91 -16.67
CA LYS A 15 -6.70 -11.08 -15.45
C LYS A 15 -5.34 -10.77 -14.84
N TYR A 16 -4.45 -11.75 -14.78
CA TYR A 16 -3.10 -11.58 -14.22
C TYR A 16 -2.26 -10.60 -15.04
N ILE A 17 -2.41 -10.58 -16.36
CA ILE A 17 -1.69 -9.64 -17.24
C ILE A 17 -2.15 -8.19 -17.00
N GLY A 18 -3.44 -7.97 -16.80
CA GLY A 18 -3.98 -6.63 -16.49
C GLY A 18 -3.41 -6.07 -15.18
N VAL A 19 -3.31 -6.89 -14.14
CA VAL A 19 -2.72 -6.46 -12.86
C VAL A 19 -1.19 -6.36 -12.94
N PHE A 20 -0.53 -7.17 -13.75
CA PHE A 20 0.90 -7.00 -13.99
C PHE A 20 1.21 -5.63 -14.61
N LEU A 21 0.44 -5.20 -15.61
CA LEU A 21 0.60 -3.88 -16.24
C LEU A 21 0.38 -2.73 -15.28
N ILE A 22 -0.64 -2.78 -14.41
CA ILE A 22 -0.89 -1.69 -13.44
C ILE A 22 0.30 -1.49 -12.48
N LEU A 23 0.94 -2.59 -12.04
CA LEU A 23 2.11 -2.52 -11.17
C LEU A 23 3.37 -2.08 -11.90
N PHE A 24 3.54 -2.52 -13.14
CA PHE A 24 4.65 -2.09 -13.98
C PHE A 24 4.62 -0.58 -14.22
N VAL A 25 3.44 -0.05 -14.57
CA VAL A 25 3.21 1.39 -14.70
C VAL A 25 3.48 2.12 -13.37
N GLY A 26 2.98 1.61 -12.25
CA GLY A 26 3.26 2.18 -10.93
C GLY A 26 4.75 2.26 -10.61
N THR A 27 5.53 1.25 -11.01
CA THR A 27 6.99 1.20 -10.79
C THR A 27 7.73 2.20 -11.66
N ILE A 28 7.32 2.33 -12.92
CA ILE A 28 7.85 3.34 -13.85
C ILE A 28 7.60 4.75 -13.31
N ILE A 29 6.39 5.03 -12.82
CA ILE A 29 6.04 6.33 -12.23
C ILE A 29 6.94 6.64 -11.03
N THR A 30 7.13 5.68 -10.11
CA THR A 30 8.03 5.88 -8.96
C THR A 30 9.47 6.15 -9.40
N TYR A 31 9.97 5.44 -10.40
CA TYR A 31 11.30 5.65 -10.94
C TYR A 31 11.49 7.06 -11.51
N TYR A 32 10.55 7.53 -12.34
CA TYR A 32 10.62 8.87 -12.91
C TYR A 32 10.55 9.98 -11.85
N VAL A 33 9.71 9.80 -10.84
CA VAL A 33 9.61 10.74 -9.73
C VAL A 33 10.91 10.77 -8.93
N ALA A 34 11.54 9.62 -8.70
CA ALA A 34 12.83 9.55 -8.01
C ALA A 34 13.98 10.22 -8.78
N LEU A 35 13.92 10.27 -10.11
CA LEU A 35 14.91 10.98 -10.94
C LEU A 35 14.67 12.50 -11.01
N THR A 36 13.50 12.97 -10.61
CA THR A 36 13.17 14.38 -10.65
C THR A 36 13.45 14.99 -9.28
N ASP A 37 14.23 16.06 -9.22
CA ASP A 37 14.34 16.83 -7.97
C ASP A 37 13.11 17.70 -7.78
N LEU A 38 12.19 17.25 -6.92
CA LEU A 38 11.02 18.02 -6.49
C LEU A 38 11.35 19.01 -5.37
N ASP A 39 12.47 18.81 -4.68
CA ASP A 39 12.84 19.57 -3.48
C ASP A 39 13.08 21.07 -3.76
N GLY A 40 13.55 21.40 -4.98
CA GLY A 40 13.75 22.78 -5.41
C GLY A 40 12.53 23.46 -6.07
N LYS A 41 11.45 22.72 -6.37
CA LYS A 41 10.33 23.23 -7.19
C LYS A 41 9.07 23.61 -6.40
N PHE A 42 8.86 23.02 -5.22
CA PHE A 42 7.62 23.21 -4.46
C PHE A 42 7.85 23.59 -3.00
N PHE A 43 8.54 22.74 -2.21
CA PHE A 43 8.79 22.96 -0.77
C PHE A 43 9.91 22.00 -0.29
N PRO A 44 10.73 22.37 0.72
CA PRO A 44 11.68 21.44 1.35
C PRO A 44 10.97 20.20 1.92
N GLY A 45 11.34 19.01 1.43
CA GLY A 45 10.72 17.72 1.79
C GLY A 45 9.63 17.24 0.83
N ALA A 46 9.36 17.96 -0.27
CA ALA A 46 8.36 17.57 -1.26
C ALA A 46 8.65 16.21 -1.91
N ASN A 47 9.93 15.85 -2.06
CA ASN A 47 10.32 14.58 -2.65
C ASN A 47 9.80 13.39 -1.81
N THR A 48 10.00 13.44 -0.49
CA THR A 48 9.54 12.40 0.44
C THR A 48 8.03 12.29 0.48
N LEU A 49 7.31 13.42 0.51
CA LEU A 49 5.85 13.41 0.54
C LEU A 49 5.25 12.78 -0.72
N VAL A 50 5.77 13.13 -1.89
CA VAL A 50 5.32 12.57 -3.17
C VAL A 50 5.69 11.09 -3.29
N ALA A 51 6.90 10.70 -2.87
CA ALA A 51 7.30 9.31 -2.82
C ALA A 51 6.38 8.47 -1.92
N LEU A 52 6.02 8.99 -0.74
CA LEU A 52 5.11 8.32 0.19
C LEU A 52 3.70 8.17 -0.41
N PHE A 53 3.20 9.22 -1.07
CA PHE A 53 1.90 9.19 -1.73
C PHE A 53 1.82 8.13 -2.83
N ILE A 54 2.84 8.07 -3.69
CA ILE A 54 2.94 7.06 -4.75
C ILE A 54 3.05 5.66 -4.15
N ALA A 55 3.82 5.49 -3.07
CA ALA A 55 3.92 4.22 -2.38
C ALA A 55 2.55 3.76 -1.82
N PHE A 56 1.78 4.66 -1.21
CA PHE A 56 0.44 4.36 -0.70
C PHE A 56 -0.54 3.99 -1.80
N PHE A 57 -0.52 4.73 -2.92
CA PHE A 57 -1.34 4.44 -4.09
C PHE A 57 -1.01 3.06 -4.67
N LYS A 58 0.28 2.77 -4.85
CA LYS A 58 0.75 1.46 -5.33
C LYS A 58 0.33 0.33 -4.39
N MET A 59 0.52 0.48 -3.07
CA MET A 59 0.08 -0.53 -2.09
C MET A 59 -1.42 -0.78 -2.18
N THR A 60 -2.23 0.26 -2.35
CA THR A 60 -3.68 0.13 -2.47
C THR A 60 -4.08 -0.67 -3.71
N CYS A 61 -3.45 -0.42 -4.86
CA CYS A 61 -3.65 -1.21 -6.07
C CYS A 61 -3.26 -2.69 -5.87
N VAL A 62 -2.11 -2.96 -5.24
CA VAL A 62 -1.68 -4.33 -4.91
C VAL A 62 -2.72 -5.03 -4.03
N MET A 63 -3.19 -4.37 -2.97
CA MET A 63 -4.16 -4.94 -2.04
C MET A 63 -5.49 -5.27 -2.72
N LEU A 64 -6.02 -4.33 -3.52
CA LEU A 64 -7.32 -4.51 -4.17
C LEU A 64 -7.29 -5.64 -5.22
N PHE A 65 -6.23 -5.69 -6.03
CA PHE A 65 -6.15 -6.60 -7.18
C PHE A 65 -5.34 -7.88 -6.93
N PHE A 66 -4.12 -7.81 -6.39
CA PHE A 66 -3.27 -8.99 -6.18
C PHE A 66 -3.70 -9.82 -4.97
N MET A 67 -4.11 -9.17 -3.89
CA MET A 67 -4.63 -9.90 -2.72
C MET A 67 -6.11 -10.30 -2.88
N HIS A 68 -6.68 -10.11 -4.08
CA HIS A 68 -8.07 -10.41 -4.41
C HIS A 68 -9.10 -9.85 -3.39
N VAL A 69 -8.77 -8.77 -2.67
CA VAL A 69 -9.66 -8.17 -1.66
C VAL A 69 -10.93 -7.63 -2.32
N TYR A 70 -10.84 -7.14 -3.56
CA TYR A 70 -12.01 -6.64 -4.29
C TYR A 70 -13.07 -7.73 -4.56
N TRP A 71 -12.64 -8.97 -4.89
CA TRP A 71 -13.54 -10.11 -5.14
C TRP A 71 -13.86 -10.93 -3.89
N SER A 72 -13.18 -10.64 -2.78
CA SER A 72 -13.39 -11.34 -1.52
C SER A 72 -14.72 -11.00 -0.86
N PRO A 73 -15.28 -11.91 -0.04
CA PRO A 73 -16.49 -11.66 0.72
C PRO A 73 -16.35 -10.44 1.66
N LYS A 74 -17.49 -9.83 1.99
CA LYS A 74 -17.57 -8.57 2.74
C LYS A 74 -16.83 -8.60 4.09
N LEU A 75 -16.72 -9.77 4.72
CA LEU A 75 -15.98 -9.98 5.97
C LEU A 75 -14.49 -9.62 5.85
N ILE A 76 -13.85 -9.98 4.74
CA ILE A 76 -12.42 -9.70 4.50
C ILE A 76 -12.19 -8.20 4.28
N LYS A 77 -13.09 -7.55 3.55
CA LYS A 77 -13.05 -6.09 3.36
C LYS A 77 -13.19 -5.34 4.69
N LEU A 78 -14.09 -5.79 5.56
CA LEU A 78 -14.28 -5.20 6.89
C LEU A 78 -13.04 -5.39 7.77
N SER A 79 -12.46 -6.59 7.77
CA SER A 79 -11.24 -6.88 8.52
C SER A 79 -10.07 -6.01 8.05
N ALA A 80 -9.88 -5.83 6.74
CA ALA A 80 -8.84 -4.97 6.20
C ALA A 80 -8.96 -3.51 6.68
N VAL A 81 -10.17 -2.96 6.67
CA VAL A 81 -10.43 -1.60 7.19
C VAL A 81 -10.20 -1.53 8.71
N ALA A 82 -10.62 -2.56 9.46
CA ALA A 82 -10.40 -2.65 10.90
C ALA A 82 -8.91 -2.66 11.25
N SER A 83 -8.06 -3.33 10.46
CA SER A 83 -6.61 -3.31 10.65
C SER A 83 -6.00 -1.92 10.48
N PHE A 84 -6.41 -1.17 9.45
CA PHE A 84 -5.96 0.21 9.26
C PHE A 84 -6.47 1.15 10.35
N PHE A 85 -7.72 0.98 10.78
CA PHE A 85 -8.28 1.73 11.90
C PHE A 85 -7.51 1.47 13.20
N TRP A 86 -7.21 0.20 13.49
CA TRP A 86 -6.40 -0.17 14.64
C TRP A 86 -4.99 0.39 14.59
N LEU A 87 -4.33 0.31 13.43
CA LEU A 87 -3.00 0.88 13.20
C LEU A 87 -3.00 2.40 13.41
N ALA A 88 -4.02 3.11 12.93
CA ALA A 88 -4.15 4.55 13.12
C ALA A 88 -4.23 4.94 14.61
N ILE A 89 -4.98 4.16 15.41
CA ILE A 89 -5.06 4.37 16.88
C ILE A 89 -3.68 4.18 17.53
N MET A 90 -2.97 3.10 17.20
CA MET A 90 -1.63 2.84 17.72
C MET A 90 -0.64 3.95 17.36
N PHE A 91 -0.71 4.46 16.12
CA PHE A 91 0.14 5.56 15.66
C PHE A 91 -0.18 6.86 16.40
N ALA A 92 -1.46 7.16 16.60
CA ALA A 92 -1.91 8.33 17.34
C ALA A 92 -1.43 8.31 18.81
N TYR A 93 -1.53 7.16 19.48
CA TYR A 93 -1.02 7.03 20.85
C TYR A 93 0.50 7.11 20.94
N THR A 94 1.20 6.50 19.98
CA THR A 94 2.65 6.58 19.89
C THR A 94 3.13 8.01 19.73
N MET A 95 2.51 8.77 18.81
CA MET A 95 2.84 10.19 18.61
C MET A 95 2.51 11.05 19.84
N GLN A 96 1.39 10.78 20.52
CA GLN A 96 1.07 11.44 21.79
C GLN A 96 2.15 11.19 22.85
N ASP A 97 2.65 9.96 22.98
CA ASP A 97 3.77 9.67 23.90
C ASP A 97 5.01 10.51 23.57
N TYR A 98 5.41 10.56 22.29
CA TYR A 98 6.55 11.37 21.85
C TYR A 98 6.35 12.88 22.07
N PHE A 99 5.13 13.41 21.88
CA PHE A 99 4.84 14.82 22.10
C PHE A 99 4.74 15.18 23.59
N THR A 100 4.22 14.27 24.43
CA THR A 100 4.11 14.47 25.88
C THR A 100 5.42 14.22 26.62
N ARG A 101 6.37 13.50 26.00
CA ARG A 101 7.77 13.45 26.43
C ARG A 101 8.42 14.83 26.27
N GLY A 102 8.11 15.72 27.21
CA GLY A 102 8.88 16.93 27.44
C GLY A 102 10.32 16.55 27.75
N THR A 103 11.27 17.33 27.25
CA THR A 103 12.70 17.24 27.55
C THR A 103 12.89 17.12 29.06
N GLY A 104 13.02 15.87 29.54
CA GLY A 104 13.26 15.57 30.94
C GLY A 104 14.62 16.13 31.31
N VAL A 105 14.62 17.19 32.10
CA VAL A 105 15.56 17.54 33.18
C VAL A 105 16.83 16.68 33.21
N PHE A 106 17.71 16.88 32.23
CA PHE A 106 19.12 16.46 32.27
C PHE A 106 20.02 17.64 31.91
N GLY A 107 19.57 18.85 32.24
CA GLY A 107 20.25 20.09 31.92
C GLY A 107 20.02 21.23 32.90
N GLN A 108 19.64 20.94 34.15
CA GLN A 108 19.96 21.66 35.40
C GLN A 108 19.71 20.71 36.58
#